data_AF-A0A737JQS5-F1
#
_entry.id   AF-A0A737JQS5-F1
#
_cell.length_a   1.000
_cell.length_b   1.000
_cell.length_c   1.000
_cell.angle_alpha   90.00
_cell.angle_beta   90.00
_cell.angle_gamma   90.00
#
_symmetry.space_group_name_H-M   'P 1'
#
loop_
_entity.id
_entity.type
_entity.pdbx_description
1 polymer ?
#
loop_
_entity_poly.entity_id
_entity_poly.type
_entity_poly.pdbx_seq_one_letter_code
_entity_poly.pdbx_strand_id
1 'polypeptide(L)'
;MLTFARQQQRRNVRWLLSLSLLVLLATLLSLCAGEQWIAPGDWLSARGELFVWQIRLPRTLAVLLVGAALALSGAVMQALFENP
;
A
#
# COMPACT_ATOMS: atom_id res chain seq x y z
N MET A 1 23.85 21.90 12.43
CA MET A 1 23.59 21.07 11.23
C MET A 1 23.07 19.66 11.59
N LEU A 2 23.72 18.92 12.50
CA LEU A 2 23.27 17.58 12.91
C LEU A 2 21.88 17.52 13.57
N THR A 3 21.45 18.60 14.24
CA THR A 3 20.11 18.71 14.85
C THR A 3 18.98 18.73 13.81
N PHE A 4 19.15 19.49 12.72
CA PHE A 4 18.20 19.54 11.61
C PHE A 4 18.08 18.19 10.90
N ALA A 5 19.19 17.48 10.69
CA ALA A 5 19.18 16.14 10.12
C ALA A 5 18.39 15.14 10.98
N ARG A 6 18.59 15.16 12.31
CA ARG A 6 17.82 14.32 13.26
C ARG A 6 16.32 14.65 13.25
N GLN A 7 15.97 15.93 13.17
CA GLN A 7 14.57 16.36 13.11
C GLN A 7 13.90 15.92 11.81
N GLN A 8 14.59 16.07 10.67
CA GLN A 8 14.12 15.60 9.37
C GLN A 8 13.94 14.08 9.36
N GLN A 9 14.90 13.32 9.91
CA GLN A 9 14.80 11.87 10.02
C GLN A 9 13.58 11.42 10.85
N ARG A 10 13.31 12.07 11.99
CA ARG A 10 12.10 11.80 12.79
C ARG A 10 10.82 12.07 12.01
N ARG A 11 10.79 13.15 11.22
CA ARG A 11 9.63 13.49 10.38
C ARG A 11 9.45 12.46 9.26
N ASN A 12 10.53 12.03 8.61
CA ASN A 12 10.49 11.00 7.57
C ASN A 12 10.01 9.66 8.12
N VAL A 13 10.50 9.23 9.28
CA VAL A 13 10.02 8.00 9.94
C VAL A 13 8.53 8.09 10.24
N ARG A 14 8.05 9.21 10.77
CA ARG A 14 6.61 9.42 11.02
C ARG A 14 5.81 9.34 9.72
N TRP A 15 6.26 9.97 8.64
CA TRP A 15 5.61 9.88 7.34
C TRP A 15 5.59 8.46 6.80
N LEU A 16 6.70 7.73 6.85
CA LEU A 16 6.78 6.35 6.39
C LEU A 16 5.84 5.45 7.19
N LEU A 17 5.77 5.63 8.52
CA LEU A 17 4.83 4.89 9.37
C LEU A 17 3.38 5.21 9.01
N SER A 18 3.03 6.49 8.84
CA SER A 18 1.67 6.89 8.46
C SER A 18 1.27 6.35 7.08
N LEU A 19 2.16 6.43 6.09
CA LEU A 19 1.91 5.90 4.74
C LEU A 19 1.82 4.37 4.74
N SER A 20 2.68 3.69 5.50
CA SER A 20 2.62 2.24 5.65
C SER A 20 1.30 1.80 6.30
N LEU A 21 0.85 2.51 7.33
CA LEU A 21 -0.45 2.27 7.96
C LEU A 21 -1.60 2.52 6.98
N LEU A 22 -1.55 3.61 6.20
CA LEU A 22 -2.55 3.90 5.18
C LEU A 22 -2.64 2.77 4.15
N VAL A 23 -1.50 2.28 3.65
CA VAL A 23 -1.45 1.15 2.71
C VAL A 23 -2.04 -0.11 3.33
N LEU A 24 -1.70 -0.42 4.59
CA LEU A 24 -2.28 -1.57 5.31
C LEU A 24 -3.80 -1.44 5.46
N LEU A 25 -4.32 -0.27 5.79
CA LEU A 25 -5.77 -0.06 5.87
C LEU A 25 -6.45 -0.18 4.51
N ALA A 26 -5.82 0.34 3.45
CA ALA A 26 -6.33 0.23 2.08
C ALA A 26 -6.34 -1.22 1.59
N THR A 27 -5.35 -2.04 1.95
CA THR A 27 -5.33 -3.46 1.58
C THR A 27 -6.40 -4.25 2.31
N LEU A 28 -6.55 -4.05 3.63
CA LEU A 28 -7.62 -4.65 4.40
C LEU A 28 -9.00 -4.27 3.85
N LEU A 29 -9.19 -2.99 3.52
CA LEU A 29 -10.41 -2.51 2.89
C LEU A 29 -10.61 -3.16 1.51
N SER A 30 -9.58 -3.24 0.67
CA SER A 30 -9.65 -3.88 -0.66
C SER A 30 -9.98 -5.38 -0.59
N LEU A 31 -9.58 -6.07 0.48
CA LEU A 31 -9.89 -7.48 0.68
C LEU A 31 -11.33 -7.68 1.17
N CYS A 32 -11.84 -6.77 2.01
CA CYS A 32 -13.21 -6.85 2.54
C CYS A 32 -14.26 -6.32 1.56
N ALA A 33 -13.94 -5.25 0.82
CA ALA A 33 -14.82 -4.56 -0.11
C ALA A 33 -14.92 -5.30 -1.46
N GLY A 34 -16.14 -5.41 -1.97
CA GLY A 34 -16.47 -5.99 -3.26
C GLY A 34 -17.99 -6.09 -3.41
N GLU A 35 -18.48 -6.85 -4.39
CA GLU A 35 -19.94 -7.03 -4.59
C GLU A 35 -20.66 -7.58 -3.35
N GLN A 36 -19.98 -8.46 -2.63
CA GLN A 36 -20.38 -8.91 -1.30
C GLN A 36 -19.32 -8.46 -0.29
N TRP A 37 -19.76 -7.80 0.77
CA TRP A 37 -18.89 -7.47 1.89
C TRP A 37 -18.55 -8.75 2.66
N ILE A 38 -17.25 -9.05 2.77
CA ILE A 38 -16.77 -10.22 3.52
C ILE A 38 -15.94 -9.70 4.69
N ALA A 39 -16.47 -9.88 5.91
CA ALA A 39 -15.77 -9.47 7.11
C ALA A 39 -14.51 -10.33 7.35
N PRO A 40 -13.49 -9.83 8.06
CA PRO A 40 -12.27 -10.59 8.39
C PRO A 40 -12.54 -11.94 9.08
N GLY A 41 -13.63 -12.03 9.85
CA GLY A 41 -14.04 -13.28 10.50
C GLY A 41 -14.44 -14.39 9.52
N ASP A 42 -14.89 -14.03 8.31
CA ASP A 42 -15.39 -14.97 7.30
C ASP A 42 -14.34 -15.30 6.22
N TRP A 43 -13.10 -14.83 6.36
CA TRP A 43 -12.05 -15.07 5.36
C TRP A 43 -11.68 -16.55 5.19
N LEU A 44 -11.86 -17.35 6.24
CA LEU A 44 -11.62 -18.80 6.24
C LEU A 44 -12.88 -19.62 5.86
N SER A 45 -13.99 -18.95 5.59
CA SER A 45 -15.17 -19.63 5.03
C SER A 45 -14.90 -20.07 3.59
N ALA A 46 -15.64 -21.05 3.08
CA ALA A 46 -15.51 -21.51 1.69
C ALA A 46 -15.67 -20.37 0.65
N ARG A 47 -16.46 -19.33 0.98
CA ARG A 47 -16.58 -18.12 0.15
C ARG A 47 -15.34 -17.23 0.29
N GLY A 48 -14.84 -17.05 1.51
CA GLY A 48 -13.62 -16.28 1.77
C GLY A 48 -12.40 -16.86 1.07
N GLU A 49 -12.26 -18.20 1.06
CA GLU A 49 -11.17 -18.90 0.38
C GLU A 49 -11.16 -18.63 -1.13
N LEU A 50 -12.30 -18.66 -1.80
CA LEU A 50 -12.39 -18.34 -3.23
C LEU A 50 -12.26 -16.83 -3.48
N PHE A 51 -13.12 -16.01 -2.88
CA PHE A 51 -13.20 -14.58 -3.22
C PHE A 51 -12.04 -13.77 -2.66
N VAL A 52 -11.67 -13.96 -1.39
CA VAL A 52 -10.60 -13.18 -0.76
C VAL A 52 -9.24 -13.68 -1.24
N TRP A 53 -8.98 -14.99 -1.15
CA TRP A 53 -7.64 -15.52 -1.44
C TRP A 53 -7.34 -15.72 -2.92
N GLN A 54 -8.28 -16.22 -3.74
CA GLN A 54 -8.00 -16.52 -5.15
C GLN A 54 -8.30 -15.34 -6.09
N ILE A 55 -9.16 -14.41 -5.70
CA ILE A 55 -9.57 -13.28 -6.57
C ILE A 55 -9.03 -11.95 -6.06
N ARG A 56 -9.41 -11.55 -4.84
CA ARG A 56 -9.09 -10.19 -4.34
C ARG A 56 -7.62 -10.04 -4.00
N LEU A 57 -7.02 -10.98 -3.28
CA LEU A 57 -5.63 -10.92 -2.87
C LEU A 57 -4.63 -10.79 -4.03
N PRO A 58 -4.67 -11.64 -5.08
CA PRO A 58 -3.76 -11.47 -6.22
C PRO A 58 -3.98 -10.14 -6.94
N ARG A 59 -5.23 -9.68 -7.06
CA ARG A 59 -5.55 -8.36 -7.63
C ARG A 59 -4.99 -7.22 -6.78
N THR A 60 -5.18 -7.23 -5.46
CA THR A 60 -4.67 -6.21 -4.55
C THR A 60 -3.15 -6.15 -4.59
N LEU A 61 -2.47 -7.31 -4.61
CA LEU A 61 -1.03 -7.37 -4.76
C LEU A 61 -0.56 -6.77 -6.09
N ALA A 62 -1.22 -7.10 -7.20
CA ALA A 62 -0.90 -6.51 -8.50
C ALA A 62 -1.05 -4.98 -8.48
N VAL A 63 -2.14 -4.45 -7.91
CA VAL A 63 -2.38 -3.00 -7.80
C VAL A 63 -1.29 -2.31 -6.95
N LEU A 64 -0.90 -2.91 -5.82
CA LEU A 64 0.16 -2.36 -4.98
C LEU A 64 1.50 -2.32 -5.72
N LEU A 65 1.89 -3.42 -6.35
CA LEU A 65 3.17 -3.54 -7.06
C LEU A 65 3.23 -2.57 -8.24
N VAL A 66 2.17 -2.51 -9.05
CA VAL A 66 2.10 -1.60 -10.19
C VAL A 66 2.08 -0.14 -9.72
N GLY A 67 1.29 0.19 -8.69
CA GLY A 67 1.24 1.53 -8.12
C GLY A 67 2.60 2.00 -7.58
N ALA A 68 3.30 1.13 -6.84
CA ALA A 68 4.65 1.40 -6.34
C ALA A 68 5.66 1.54 -7.49
N ALA A 69 5.59 0.69 -8.52
CA ALA A 69 6.46 0.76 -9.68
C ALA A 69 6.26 2.04 -10.49
N LEU A 70 5.02 2.52 -10.65
CA LEU A 70 4.72 3.78 -11.31
C LEU A 70 5.23 4.97 -10.50
N ALA A 71 5.01 4.99 -9.19
CA ALA A 71 5.53 6.05 -8.31
C ALA A 71 7.06 6.11 -8.32
N LEU A 72 7.71 4.94 -8.26
CA LEU A 72 9.17 4.85 -8.32
C LEU A 72 9.70 5.29 -9.69
N SER A 73 9.10 4.80 -10.78
CA SER A 73 9.48 5.19 -12.15
C SER A 73 9.36 6.70 -12.36
N GLY A 74 8.30 7.32 -11.86
CA GLY A 74 8.12 8.76 -11.88
C GLY A 74 9.22 9.51 -11.13
N ALA A 75 9.53 9.09 -9.89
CA ALA A 75 10.59 9.70 -9.10
C ALA A 75 11.99 9.53 -9.73
N VAL A 76 12.26 8.36 -10.32
CA VAL A 76 13.51 8.11 -11.06
C VAL A 76 13.60 9.01 -12.28
N MET A 77 12.52 9.16 -13.04
CA MET A 77 12.47 10.04 -14.21
C MET A 77 12.70 11.51 -13.82
N GLN A 78 12.04 11.97 -12.75
CA GLN A 78 12.23 13.33 -12.22
C GLN A 78 13.69 13.59 -11.80
N ALA A 79 14.32 12.61 -11.14
CA ALA A 79 15.73 12.72 -10.74
C ALA A 79 16.69 12.67 -11.94
N LEU A 80 16.41 11.81 -12.93
CA LEU A 80 17.26 11.65 -14.11
C LEU A 80 17.26 12.88 -15.02
N PHE A 81 16.09 13.48 -15.21
CA PHE A 81 15.94 14.67 -16.05
C PHE A 81 16.08 15.98 -15.27
N GLU A 82 16.33 15.90 -13.96
CA GLU A 82 16.36 17.05 -13.04
C GLU A 82 15.13 17.97 -13.20
N ASN A 83 13.99 17.36 -13.55
CA ASN A 83 12.75 18.05 -13.88
C ASN A 83 11.65 17.55 -12.93
N PRO A 84 11.23 18.35 -11.94
CA PRO A 84 10.20 17.97 -10.98
C PRO A 84 8.83 17.73 -11.62
#